data_AF-A0A959E1S0-F1
#
_entry.id   AF-A0A959E1S0-F1
#
_cell.length_a   1.000
_cell.length_b   1.000
_cell.length_c   1.000
_cell.angle_alpha   90.00
_cell.angle_beta   90.00
_cell.angle_gamma   90.00
#
_symmetry.space_group_name_H-M   'P 1'
#
loop_
_entity.id
_entity.type
_entity.pdbx_description
1 polymer ?
#
loop_
_entity_poly.entity_id
_entity_poly.type
_entity_poly.pdbx_seq_one_letter_code
_entity_poly.pdbx_strand_id
1 'polypeptide(L)'
;MIISILYFYLQGLFLPGLPLQSGRAPVDSGRLVVFYNPDSDRDFAAQCLPLLRAYSSDKGIPLLEKSPSEGIPAELTTTPVLVWQTDRGRSVYSGRYAEFGTIENFIRIFRSLPQQTGEWKEDDPLVWSNGRAQTAVKLKVTDLTGYPPSAFDQQAFRKAAMNAIQKGLKDYKQLPSAVFQRTDRRFYLDFHPYLDQAGKVFLSTEIYSQFDCIHPVASWLKEPFTGTMEDYEGLFERTAGQMAQAVADIMEHSELGDAFTPVPATAPVVTWDDLGLGLPQTGNAQAQAELITRNIGEKWRILGPADPETPTLQFRFGEPLDRYAGEFSGVKGELMLGKDHGIRQGTFEVETSSLTMGGRDLTEKVLKKYIKASRFPGARFTFGGLQQLPPIQTGRETLMVIPGEFVLMNRKKKVDINARILPVLSGGNELLLWVQAEFSLNITRDFGIEGPDGPAPARETMIFFASFFMEQVNG
;
A
#
# COMPACT_ATOMS: atom_id res chain seq x y z
N MET A 1 34.79 -1.14 33.89
CA MET A 1 34.28 -2.05 34.94
C MET A 1 33.05 -1.37 35.54
N ILE A 2 31.91 -2.08 35.62
CA ILE A 2 30.54 -1.55 35.81
C ILE A 2 29.84 -1.16 34.49
N ILE A 3 29.66 -2.16 33.62
CA ILE A 3 28.53 -2.29 32.69
C ILE A 3 28.08 -3.75 32.83
N SER A 4 27.26 -4.00 33.85
CA SER A 4 26.58 -5.26 34.15
C SER A 4 25.75 -4.99 35.40
N ILE A 5 24.52 -4.51 35.22
CA ILE A 5 23.36 -4.48 36.14
C ILE A 5 22.37 -3.50 35.47
N LEU A 6 21.68 -3.97 34.43
CA LEU A 6 20.34 -3.48 34.04
C LEU A 6 19.73 -4.43 32.99
N TYR A 7 19.89 -5.74 33.21
CA TYR A 7 19.40 -6.81 32.34
C TYR A 7 18.73 -7.93 33.13
N PHE A 8 18.03 -7.60 34.20
CA PHE A 8 17.21 -8.54 34.98
C PHE A 8 16.23 -7.69 35.80
N TYR A 9 15.06 -7.37 35.26
CA TYR A 9 13.79 -7.06 35.97
C TYR A 9 12.76 -6.55 34.97
N LEU A 10 12.34 -7.43 34.05
CA LEU A 10 11.11 -7.29 33.24
C LEU A 10 10.67 -8.67 32.70
N GLN A 11 10.80 -9.70 33.54
CA GLN A 11 10.11 -10.97 33.36
C GLN A 11 9.11 -11.12 34.51
N GLY A 12 7.95 -10.50 34.33
CA GLY A 12 6.79 -10.63 35.19
C GLY A 12 5.58 -11.00 34.35
N LEU A 13 5.22 -12.28 34.35
CA LEU A 13 3.89 -12.82 34.02
C LEU A 13 3.38 -12.53 32.60
N PHE A 14 4.04 -13.10 31.59
CA PHE A 14 3.30 -13.61 30.43
C PHE A 14 2.76 -14.99 30.81
N LEU A 15 1.46 -15.06 31.13
CA LEU A 15 0.75 -16.33 31.09
C LEU A 15 0.91 -16.89 29.66
N PRO A 16 1.27 -18.18 29.48
CA PRO A 16 1.21 -18.79 28.16
C PRO A 16 -0.25 -18.70 27.70
N GLY A 17 -0.51 -17.85 26.70
CA GLY A 17 -1.81 -17.72 26.09
C GLY A 17 -2.28 -19.09 25.62
N LEU A 18 -3.34 -19.60 26.23
CA LEU A 18 -4.06 -20.75 25.70
C LEU A 18 -4.39 -20.45 24.23
N PRO A 19 -4.07 -21.34 23.28
CA PRO A 19 -4.50 -21.14 21.92
C PRO A 19 -6.03 -21.11 21.91
N LEU A 20 -6.60 -19.93 21.63
CA LEU A 20 -8.02 -19.74 21.35
C LEU A 20 -8.35 -20.49 20.05
N GLN A 21 -8.49 -21.81 20.12
CA GLN A 21 -9.07 -22.61 19.05
C GLN A 21 -10.56 -22.82 19.34
N SER A 22 -11.40 -22.48 18.35
CA SER A 22 -12.87 -22.69 18.24
C SER A 22 -13.80 -21.50 18.50
N GLY A 23 -13.53 -20.41 17.77
CA GLY A 23 -14.52 -19.43 17.31
C GLY A 23 -14.01 -18.82 16.01
N ARG A 24 -13.66 -19.66 15.04
CA ARG A 24 -12.95 -19.20 13.82
C ARG A 24 -13.92 -18.34 13.01
N ALA A 25 -13.61 -17.05 12.89
CA ALA A 25 -14.03 -16.29 11.71
C ALA A 25 -13.74 -17.14 10.46
N PRO A 26 -14.54 -17.05 9.38
CA PRO A 26 -14.26 -17.80 8.17
C PRO A 26 -12.81 -17.57 7.78
N VAL A 27 -11.95 -18.59 7.93
CA VAL A 27 -10.53 -18.47 7.62
C VAL A 27 -10.48 -18.36 6.12
N ASP A 28 -10.12 -17.17 5.63
CA ASP A 28 -9.99 -16.92 4.21
C ASP A 28 -8.88 -17.83 3.68
N SER A 29 -9.24 -18.73 2.75
CA SER A 29 -8.35 -19.75 2.17
C SER A 29 -7.49 -19.14 1.06
N GLY A 30 -6.89 -17.99 1.36
CA GLY A 30 -6.07 -17.26 0.42
C GLY A 30 -4.81 -18.04 0.04
N ARG A 31 -4.34 -17.80 -1.19
CA ARG A 31 -3.08 -18.34 -1.72
C ARG A 31 -2.26 -17.25 -2.36
N LEU A 32 -0.95 -17.42 -2.34
CA LEU A 32 -0.02 -16.55 -3.05
C LEU A 32 0.37 -17.20 -4.37
N VAL A 33 0.19 -16.48 -5.46
CA VAL A 33 0.63 -16.88 -6.80
C VAL A 33 1.78 -15.98 -7.23
N VAL A 34 2.85 -16.55 -7.75
CA VAL A 34 4.02 -15.81 -8.24
C VAL A 34 4.29 -16.20 -9.68
N PHE A 35 4.26 -15.23 -10.57
CA PHE A 35 4.76 -15.41 -11.94
C PHE A 35 6.16 -14.84 -12.02
N TYR A 36 7.13 -15.68 -12.41
CA TYR A 36 8.52 -15.26 -12.62
C TYR A 36 9.22 -16.17 -13.61
N ASN A 37 10.28 -15.67 -14.23
CA ASN A 37 11.20 -16.44 -15.05
C ASN A 37 12.59 -16.43 -14.38
N PRO A 38 13.15 -17.58 -13.95
CA PRO A 38 14.42 -17.61 -13.22
C PRO A 38 15.60 -17.04 -14.00
N ASP A 39 15.56 -17.06 -15.34
CA ASP A 39 16.66 -16.60 -16.18
C ASP A 39 16.70 -15.07 -16.33
N SER A 40 15.53 -14.42 -16.33
CA SER A 40 15.41 -12.97 -16.46
C SER A 40 15.17 -12.27 -15.11
N ASP A 41 14.48 -12.91 -14.18
CA ASP A 41 14.15 -12.37 -12.85
C ASP A 41 15.14 -12.87 -11.78
N ARG A 42 16.46 -12.82 -12.09
CA ARG A 42 17.51 -13.47 -11.29
C ARG A 42 17.60 -12.94 -9.87
N ASP A 43 17.55 -11.61 -9.70
CA ASP A 43 17.62 -10.97 -8.39
C ASP A 43 16.45 -11.39 -7.50
N PHE A 44 15.24 -11.42 -8.06
CA PHE A 44 14.06 -11.88 -7.36
C PHE A 44 14.18 -13.35 -6.95
N ALA A 45 14.58 -14.21 -7.90
CA ALA A 45 14.75 -15.65 -7.65
C ALA A 45 15.83 -15.94 -6.59
N ALA A 46 16.90 -15.16 -6.56
CA ALA A 46 18.01 -15.34 -5.62
C ALA A 46 17.73 -14.75 -4.24
N GLN A 47 17.08 -13.58 -4.17
CA GLN A 47 16.99 -12.80 -2.94
C GLN A 47 15.60 -12.86 -2.29
N CYS A 48 14.53 -12.71 -3.07
CA CYS A 48 13.17 -12.59 -2.53
C CYS A 48 12.44 -13.94 -2.46
N LEU A 49 12.54 -14.78 -3.49
CA LEU A 49 11.80 -16.03 -3.57
C LEU A 49 12.09 -17.00 -2.40
N PRO A 50 13.34 -17.16 -1.90
CA PRO A 50 13.62 -17.98 -0.73
C PRO A 50 12.91 -17.46 0.53
N LEU A 51 12.91 -16.15 0.75
CA LEU A 51 12.19 -15.51 1.86
C LEU A 51 10.69 -15.72 1.74
N LEU A 52 10.16 -15.61 0.53
CA LEU A 52 8.75 -15.81 0.25
C LEU A 52 8.29 -17.25 0.51
N ARG A 53 9.11 -18.24 0.12
CA ARG A 53 8.88 -19.65 0.43
C ARG A 53 8.91 -19.91 1.95
N ALA A 54 9.90 -19.36 2.64
CA ALA A 54 10.02 -19.49 4.10
C ALA A 54 8.81 -18.88 4.83
N TYR A 55 8.43 -17.66 4.46
CA TYR A 55 7.25 -16.98 5.00
C TYR A 55 5.95 -17.74 4.70
N SER A 56 5.76 -18.19 3.45
CA SER A 56 4.56 -18.94 3.08
C SER A 56 4.46 -20.26 3.86
N SER A 57 5.58 -20.95 4.07
CA SER A 57 5.65 -22.15 4.89
C SER A 57 5.33 -21.86 6.37
N ASP A 58 5.92 -20.81 6.95
CA ASP A 58 5.68 -20.40 8.35
C ASP A 58 4.21 -20.08 8.59
N LYS A 59 3.59 -19.36 7.64
CA LYS A 59 2.20 -18.90 7.73
C LYS A 59 1.16 -19.90 7.23
N GLY A 60 1.59 -21.08 6.77
CA GLY A 60 0.69 -22.08 6.17
C GLY A 60 -0.05 -21.56 4.93
N ILE A 61 0.55 -20.63 4.19
CA ILE A 61 0.00 -20.05 2.97
C ILE A 61 0.42 -20.93 1.78
N PRO A 62 -0.53 -21.42 0.95
CA PRO A 62 -0.18 -22.06 -0.30
C PRO A 62 0.54 -21.07 -1.24
N LEU A 63 1.76 -21.42 -1.65
CA LEU A 63 2.54 -20.68 -2.63
C LEU A 63 2.54 -21.44 -3.96
N LEU A 64 2.05 -20.80 -5.02
CA LEU A 64 2.03 -21.34 -6.38
C LEU A 64 2.98 -20.54 -7.26
N GLU A 65 4.00 -21.20 -7.76
CA GLU A 65 4.97 -20.64 -8.69
C GLU A 65 4.56 -20.97 -10.13
N LYS A 66 4.57 -19.97 -11.00
CA LYS A 66 4.14 -20.09 -12.40
C LYS A 66 5.17 -19.46 -13.33
N SER A 67 5.44 -20.13 -14.44
CA SER A 67 6.26 -19.57 -15.51
C SER A 67 5.39 -18.76 -16.47
N PRO A 68 5.78 -17.53 -16.86
CA PRO A 68 5.06 -16.79 -17.90
C PRO A 68 5.08 -17.50 -19.26
N SER A 69 5.98 -18.46 -19.49
CA SER A 69 6.03 -19.27 -20.73
C SER A 69 4.83 -20.21 -20.87
N GLU A 70 4.16 -20.56 -19.77
CA GLU A 70 2.93 -21.37 -19.77
C GLU A 70 1.68 -20.53 -20.11
N GLY A 71 1.87 -19.22 -20.29
CA GLY A 71 0.82 -18.23 -20.42
C GLY A 71 0.68 -17.41 -19.15
N ILE A 72 0.28 -16.15 -19.33
CA ILE A 72 0.04 -15.21 -18.23
C ILE A 72 -1.21 -14.36 -18.52
N PRO A 73 -2.04 -14.06 -17.50
CA PRO A 73 -3.21 -13.18 -17.66
C PRO A 73 -2.87 -11.84 -18.31
N ALA A 74 -3.81 -11.31 -19.09
CA ALA A 74 -3.57 -10.12 -19.92
C ALA A 74 -3.23 -8.88 -19.09
N GLU A 75 -3.78 -8.78 -17.89
CA GLU A 75 -3.57 -7.68 -16.94
C GLU A 75 -2.19 -7.70 -16.26
N LEU A 76 -1.45 -8.81 -16.35
CA LEU A 76 -0.11 -8.94 -15.80
C LEU A 76 0.90 -8.73 -16.93
N THR A 77 1.48 -7.53 -16.97
CA THR A 77 2.34 -7.06 -18.05
C THR A 77 3.84 -7.26 -17.78
N THR A 78 4.22 -7.57 -16.54
CA THR A 78 5.63 -7.77 -16.13
C THR A 78 5.80 -8.98 -15.22
N THR A 79 7.02 -9.49 -15.14
CA THR A 79 7.50 -10.40 -14.08
C THR A 79 8.71 -9.77 -13.35
N PRO A 80 9.06 -10.20 -12.12
CA PRO A 80 8.25 -11.02 -11.25
C PRO A 80 6.97 -10.27 -10.85
N VAL A 81 5.89 -11.01 -10.63
CA VAL A 81 4.64 -10.46 -10.08
C VAL A 81 4.05 -11.39 -9.04
N LEU A 82 3.69 -10.80 -7.89
CA LEU A 82 3.07 -11.51 -6.78
C LEU A 82 1.59 -11.16 -6.76
N VAL A 83 0.74 -12.18 -6.68
CA VAL A 83 -0.71 -12.05 -6.65
C VAL A 83 -1.27 -12.77 -5.44
N TRP A 84 -1.89 -12.03 -4.53
CA TRP A 84 -2.68 -12.59 -3.46
C TRP A 84 -4.09 -12.88 -3.96
N GLN A 85 -4.55 -14.13 -3.80
CA GLN A 85 -5.84 -14.58 -4.30
C GLN A 85 -6.66 -15.20 -3.18
N THR A 86 -7.88 -14.70 -2.98
CA THR A 86 -8.90 -15.22 -2.06
C THR A 86 -10.16 -15.63 -2.81
N ASP A 87 -11.16 -16.16 -2.11
CA ASP A 87 -12.49 -16.39 -2.69
C ASP A 87 -13.20 -15.08 -3.10
N ARG A 88 -12.78 -13.94 -2.53
CA ARG A 88 -13.31 -12.60 -2.82
C ARG A 88 -12.71 -11.95 -4.06
N GLY A 89 -11.50 -12.36 -4.46
CA GLY A 89 -10.83 -11.76 -5.62
C GLY A 89 -9.32 -11.90 -5.60
N ARG A 90 -8.65 -11.04 -6.38
CA ARG A 90 -7.20 -11.01 -6.54
C ARG A 90 -6.66 -9.61 -6.24
N SER A 91 -5.45 -9.57 -5.72
CA SER A 91 -4.68 -8.36 -5.48
C SER A 91 -3.28 -8.58 -6.01
N VAL A 92 -2.73 -7.58 -6.70
CA VAL A 92 -1.40 -7.59 -7.31
C VAL A 92 -0.48 -6.69 -6.48
N TYR A 93 0.64 -7.26 -6.05
CA TYR A 93 1.67 -6.51 -5.35
C TYR A 93 2.36 -5.53 -6.30
N SER A 94 2.41 -4.26 -5.91
CA SER A 94 3.06 -3.18 -6.67
C SER A 94 4.01 -2.42 -5.75
N GLY A 95 5.18 -3.02 -5.50
CA GLY A 95 6.24 -2.49 -4.66
C GLY A 95 7.59 -3.13 -4.98
N ARG A 96 8.63 -2.71 -4.26
CA ARG A 96 9.98 -3.30 -4.34
C ARG A 96 9.99 -4.68 -3.72
N TYR A 97 10.50 -5.69 -4.42
CA TYR A 97 10.55 -7.05 -3.84
C TYR A 97 11.69 -7.24 -2.83
N ALA A 98 12.70 -6.36 -2.83
CA ALA A 98 13.79 -6.40 -1.86
C ALA A 98 13.34 -5.95 -0.45
N GLU A 99 12.25 -5.17 -0.36
CA GLU A 99 11.68 -4.71 0.90
C GLU A 99 10.65 -5.72 1.43
N PHE A 100 11.10 -6.91 1.86
CA PHE A 100 10.19 -8.03 2.17
C PHE A 100 9.04 -7.70 3.13
N GLY A 101 9.24 -6.82 4.12
CA GLY A 101 8.19 -6.37 5.04
C GLY A 101 7.01 -5.67 4.37
N THR A 102 7.21 -5.08 3.18
CA THR A 102 6.12 -4.51 2.37
C THR A 102 5.29 -5.58 1.66
N ILE A 103 5.88 -6.74 1.32
CA ILE A 103 5.17 -7.92 0.82
C ILE A 103 4.32 -8.55 1.94
N GLU A 104 4.89 -8.67 3.15
CA GLU A 104 4.15 -9.15 4.32
C GLU A 104 2.93 -8.26 4.59
N ASN A 105 3.15 -6.95 4.65
CA ASN A 105 2.08 -5.96 4.84
C ASN A 105 1.02 -6.06 3.73
N PHE A 106 1.43 -6.20 2.47
CA PHE A 106 0.52 -6.42 1.34
C PHE A 106 -0.37 -7.66 1.56
N ILE A 107 0.22 -8.82 1.87
CA ILE A 107 -0.54 -10.05 2.10
C ILE A 107 -1.54 -9.87 3.25
N ARG A 108 -1.12 -9.24 4.35
CA ARG A 108 -1.96 -9.03 5.53
C ARG A 108 -3.14 -8.10 5.25
N ILE A 109 -2.92 -7.01 4.51
CA ILE A 109 -3.96 -6.06 4.14
C ILE A 109 -4.98 -6.67 3.17
N PHE A 110 -4.49 -7.31 2.11
CA PHE A 110 -5.35 -7.83 1.04
C PHE A 110 -5.96 -9.20 1.34
N ARG A 111 -5.60 -9.82 2.47
CA ARG A 111 -6.32 -10.97 3.03
C ARG A 111 -7.77 -10.64 3.37
N SER A 112 -8.04 -9.44 3.87
CA SER A 112 -9.41 -9.09 4.30
C SER A 112 -10.23 -8.46 3.18
N LEU A 113 -9.60 -7.71 2.27
CA LEU A 113 -10.27 -6.95 1.23
C LEU A 113 -9.41 -6.97 -0.04
N PRO A 114 -9.88 -7.62 -1.13
CA PRO A 114 -9.15 -7.57 -2.39
C PRO A 114 -9.04 -6.12 -2.91
N GLN A 115 -8.08 -5.90 -3.80
CA GLN A 115 -7.97 -4.65 -4.56
C GLN A 115 -9.26 -4.41 -5.34
N GLN A 116 -9.65 -3.13 -5.43
CA GLN A 116 -10.76 -2.75 -6.30
C GLN A 116 -10.24 -2.69 -7.73
N THR A 117 -11.11 -2.94 -8.70
CA THR A 117 -10.77 -2.68 -10.09
C THR A 117 -10.88 -1.18 -10.34
N GLY A 118 -9.80 -0.58 -10.82
CA GLY A 118 -9.75 0.83 -11.21
C GLY A 118 -8.80 1.03 -12.37
N GLU A 119 -9.14 1.96 -13.27
CA GLU A 119 -8.26 2.32 -14.37
C GLU A 119 -7.27 3.40 -13.91
N TRP A 120 -5.99 3.18 -14.15
CA TRP A 120 -4.99 4.23 -14.03
C TRP A 120 -4.79 4.92 -15.37
N LYS A 121 -5.48 6.03 -15.57
CA LYS A 121 -5.32 6.85 -16.76
C LYS A 121 -4.45 8.07 -16.46
N GLU A 122 -3.51 8.37 -17.34
CA GLU A 122 -2.80 9.66 -17.35
C GLU A 122 -2.96 10.35 -18.69
N ASP A 123 -2.94 11.67 -18.63
CA ASP A 123 -2.96 12.55 -19.79
C ASP A 123 -1.54 13.01 -20.10
N ASP A 124 -1.20 13.06 -21.38
CA ASP A 124 0.12 13.48 -21.85
C ASP A 124 1.33 12.75 -21.20
N PRO A 125 1.34 11.41 -21.02
CA PRO A 125 2.53 10.72 -20.52
C PRO A 125 3.58 10.47 -21.62
N LEU A 126 4.85 10.44 -21.22
CA LEU A 126 5.95 9.86 -22.01
C LEU A 126 6.07 8.38 -21.68
N VAL A 127 5.81 7.53 -22.66
CA VAL A 127 5.68 6.08 -22.45
C VAL A 127 6.63 5.32 -23.36
N TRP A 128 7.41 4.42 -22.77
CA TRP A 128 8.12 3.36 -23.45
C TRP A 128 7.28 2.08 -23.38
N SER A 129 6.83 1.60 -24.53
CA SER A 129 6.13 0.32 -24.66
C SER A 129 7.14 -0.79 -24.98
N ASN A 130 7.25 -1.77 -24.08
CA ASN A 130 8.15 -2.92 -24.25
C ASN A 130 7.38 -4.20 -23.95
N GLY A 131 7.16 -5.05 -24.96
CA GLY A 131 6.28 -6.20 -24.85
C GLY A 131 4.85 -5.79 -24.53
N ARG A 132 4.26 -6.35 -23.48
CA ARG A 132 2.95 -5.95 -22.93
C ARG A 132 3.02 -4.81 -21.93
N ALA A 133 4.20 -4.50 -21.41
CA ALA A 133 4.38 -3.50 -20.36
C ALA A 133 4.49 -2.08 -20.92
N GLN A 134 4.07 -1.14 -20.09
CA GLN A 134 4.32 0.28 -20.29
C GLN A 134 5.21 0.81 -19.16
N THR A 135 6.26 1.53 -19.53
CA THR A 135 7.10 2.28 -18.59
C THR A 135 6.93 3.76 -18.86
N ALA A 136 6.36 4.48 -17.90
CA ALA A 136 6.20 5.93 -17.99
C ALA A 136 7.39 6.66 -17.36
N VAL A 137 7.74 7.81 -17.91
CA VAL A 137 8.64 8.76 -17.25
C VAL A 137 7.95 10.10 -17.00
N LYS A 138 8.09 10.62 -15.78
CA LYS A 138 7.70 11.99 -15.45
C LYS A 138 8.93 12.87 -15.39
N LEU A 139 8.92 13.96 -16.14
CA LEU A 139 10.06 14.87 -16.27
C LEU A 139 9.91 16.06 -15.33
N LYS A 140 10.98 16.36 -14.58
CA LYS A 140 11.07 17.58 -13.77
C LYS A 140 12.36 18.31 -14.09
N VAL A 141 12.21 19.53 -14.60
CA VAL A 141 13.33 20.45 -14.84
C VAL A 141 13.17 21.62 -13.88
N THR A 142 14.14 21.79 -12.99
CA THR A 142 14.19 22.95 -12.08
C THR A 142 14.67 24.21 -12.80
N ASP A 143 14.53 25.37 -12.15
CA ASP A 143 14.98 26.63 -12.73
C ASP A 143 16.50 26.65 -12.93
N LEU A 144 16.97 27.44 -13.91
CA LEU A 144 18.42 27.62 -14.12
C LEU A 144 18.96 28.45 -12.97
N THR A 145 19.85 27.84 -12.19
CA THR A 145 20.50 28.50 -11.04
C THR A 145 21.92 28.97 -11.37
N GLY A 146 22.55 29.74 -10.48
CA GLY A 146 23.92 30.26 -10.66
C GLY A 146 23.94 31.68 -11.19
N TYR A 147 24.57 31.89 -12.35
CA TYR A 147 24.81 33.22 -12.93
C TYR A 147 24.12 33.43 -14.29
N PRO A 148 22.79 33.21 -14.40
CA PRO A 148 22.07 33.51 -15.64
C PRO A 148 22.20 35.00 -15.99
N PRO A 149 22.24 35.36 -17.30
CA PRO A 149 22.27 36.77 -17.71
C PRO A 149 21.00 37.48 -17.25
N SER A 150 21.08 38.80 -17.04
CA SER A 150 19.98 39.62 -16.50
C SER A 150 18.70 39.59 -17.36
N ALA A 151 18.82 39.33 -18.66
CA ALA A 151 17.70 39.17 -19.60
C ALA A 151 17.33 37.70 -19.89
N PHE A 152 17.68 36.76 -18.99
CA PHE A 152 17.41 35.33 -19.19
C PHE A 152 15.92 34.99 -19.08
N ASP A 153 15.39 34.31 -20.11
CA ASP A 153 14.01 33.82 -20.12
C ASP A 153 13.95 32.37 -19.60
N GLN A 154 13.60 32.24 -18.32
CA GLN A 154 13.46 30.95 -17.64
C GLN A 154 12.39 30.05 -18.27
N GLN A 155 11.30 30.63 -18.78
CA GLN A 155 10.20 29.86 -19.36
C GLN A 155 10.57 29.29 -20.73
N ALA A 156 11.20 30.12 -21.58
CA ALA A 156 11.71 29.68 -22.87
C ALA A 156 12.78 28.60 -22.72
N PHE A 157 13.73 28.78 -21.79
CA PHE A 157 14.74 27.77 -21.48
C PHE A 157 14.11 26.45 -21.05
N ARG A 158 13.19 26.46 -20.08
CA ARG A 158 12.55 25.23 -19.59
C ARG A 158 11.79 24.50 -20.69
N LYS A 159 11.12 25.23 -21.58
CA LYS A 159 10.42 24.66 -22.74
C LYS A 159 11.41 24.00 -23.72
N ALA A 160 12.50 24.68 -24.06
CA ALA A 160 13.53 24.15 -24.95
C ALA A 160 14.24 22.93 -24.34
N ALA A 161 14.60 23.00 -23.06
CA ALA A 161 15.16 21.86 -22.32
C ALA A 161 14.21 20.66 -22.31
N MET A 162 12.92 20.86 -22.07
CA MET A 162 11.94 19.78 -22.10
C MET A 162 11.85 19.12 -23.48
N ASN A 163 11.83 19.91 -24.56
CA ASN A 163 11.86 19.38 -25.93
C ASN A 163 13.14 18.60 -26.22
N ALA A 164 14.30 19.08 -25.75
CA ALA A 164 15.57 18.41 -25.91
C ALA A 164 15.62 17.08 -25.14
N ILE A 165 15.12 17.05 -23.90
CA ILE A 165 15.00 15.82 -23.10
C ILE A 165 14.14 14.80 -23.86
N GLN A 166 12.97 15.20 -24.36
CA GLN A 166 12.09 14.31 -25.12
C GLN A 166 12.77 13.70 -26.36
N LYS A 167 13.61 14.46 -27.07
CA LYS A 167 14.40 13.93 -28.21
C LYS A 167 15.43 12.88 -27.76
N GLY A 168 16.01 13.05 -26.57
CA GLY A 168 16.98 12.11 -26.01
C GLY A 168 16.36 10.78 -25.57
N LEU A 169 15.09 10.80 -25.18
CA LEU A 169 14.30 9.65 -24.76
C LEU A 169 13.76 8.86 -25.97
N LYS A 170 14.64 8.34 -26.83
CA LYS A 170 14.29 7.80 -28.16
C LYS A 170 13.24 6.68 -28.17
N ASP A 171 13.20 5.85 -27.13
CA ASP A 171 12.24 4.74 -27.01
C ASP A 171 10.89 5.17 -26.41
N TYR A 172 10.81 6.40 -25.90
CA TYR A 172 9.61 6.96 -25.29
C TYR A 172 8.81 7.75 -26.33
N LYS A 173 7.48 7.62 -26.22
CA LYS A 173 6.53 8.38 -27.04
C LYS A 173 5.62 9.18 -26.15
N GLN A 174 5.45 10.45 -26.48
CA GLN A 174 4.42 11.29 -25.89
C GLN A 174 3.06 10.80 -26.41
N LEU A 175 2.21 10.32 -25.53
CA LEU A 175 0.85 9.91 -25.86
C LEU A 175 -0.14 10.97 -25.35
N PRO A 176 -1.25 11.27 -26.05
CA PRO A 176 -2.26 12.19 -25.51
C PRO A 176 -2.90 11.65 -24.23
N SER A 177 -2.98 10.32 -24.11
CA SER A 177 -3.35 9.63 -22.90
C SER A 177 -2.87 8.17 -22.93
N ALA A 178 -2.60 7.59 -21.77
CA ALA A 178 -2.32 6.17 -21.61
C ALA A 178 -3.06 5.58 -20.40
N VAL A 179 -3.43 4.31 -20.49
CA VAL A 179 -4.00 3.53 -19.39
C VAL A 179 -2.96 2.50 -18.98
N PHE A 180 -2.57 2.55 -17.70
CA PHE A 180 -1.55 1.69 -17.11
C PHE A 180 -2.20 0.53 -16.35
N GLN A 181 -1.62 -0.66 -16.51
CA GLN A 181 -1.90 -1.82 -15.69
C GLN A 181 -1.18 -1.72 -14.35
N ARG A 182 -1.58 -2.53 -13.35
CA ARG A 182 -0.95 -2.52 -12.01
C ARG A 182 0.53 -2.88 -12.02
N THR A 183 0.92 -3.72 -12.98
CA THR A 183 2.29 -4.19 -13.20
C THR A 183 3.13 -3.23 -14.04
N ASP A 184 2.52 -2.20 -14.64
CA ASP A 184 3.28 -1.15 -15.32
C ASP A 184 4.06 -0.30 -14.32
N ARG A 185 5.04 0.44 -14.83
CA ARG A 185 6.07 1.09 -14.01
C ARG A 185 6.26 2.53 -14.38
N ARG A 186 6.79 3.29 -13.42
CA ARG A 186 7.11 4.70 -13.61
C ARG A 186 8.40 5.08 -12.93
N PHE A 187 9.13 5.96 -13.61
CA PHE A 187 10.28 6.67 -13.07
C PHE A 187 10.06 8.18 -13.15
N TYR A 188 10.71 8.92 -12.27
CA TYR A 188 10.80 10.38 -12.33
C TYR A 188 12.23 10.75 -12.68
N LEU A 189 12.38 11.57 -13.70
CA LEU A 189 13.68 12.06 -14.17
C LEU A 189 13.80 13.53 -13.80
N ASP A 190 14.65 13.81 -12.82
CA ASP A 190 14.88 15.14 -12.29
C ASP A 190 16.16 15.73 -12.88
N PHE A 191 16.07 16.98 -13.34
CA PHE A 191 17.13 17.74 -13.98
C PHE A 191 17.36 19.07 -13.23
N HIS A 192 18.62 19.31 -12.86
CA HIS A 192 19.06 20.44 -12.05
C HIS A 192 20.15 21.24 -12.77
N PRO A 193 19.78 22.20 -13.62
CA PRO A 193 20.75 23.00 -14.35
C PRO A 193 21.33 24.14 -13.49
N TYR A 194 22.64 24.33 -13.61
CA TYR A 194 23.41 25.41 -12.99
C TYR A 194 24.36 26.03 -14.01
N LEU A 195 24.37 27.35 -14.12
CA LEU A 195 25.30 28.10 -14.98
C LEU A 195 26.37 28.79 -14.12
N ASP A 196 27.64 28.52 -14.40
CA ASP A 196 28.74 29.21 -13.73
C ASP A 196 29.06 30.59 -14.35
N GLN A 197 29.99 31.32 -13.73
CA GLN A 197 30.41 32.65 -14.20
C GLN A 197 31.15 32.61 -15.55
N ALA A 198 31.71 31.47 -15.94
CA ALA A 198 32.45 31.29 -17.18
C ALA A 198 31.54 30.87 -18.36
N GLY A 199 30.23 30.75 -18.14
CA GLY A 199 29.26 30.32 -19.16
C GLY A 199 29.17 28.80 -19.32
N LYS A 200 29.76 28.03 -18.41
CA LYS A 200 29.67 26.57 -18.40
C LYS A 200 28.38 26.13 -17.68
N VAL A 201 27.63 25.26 -18.34
CA VAL A 201 26.43 24.64 -17.79
C VAL A 201 26.81 23.32 -17.13
N PHE A 202 26.35 23.13 -15.90
CA PHE A 202 26.39 21.88 -15.16
C PHE A 202 24.96 21.37 -15.03
N LEU A 203 24.74 20.11 -15.38
CA LEU A 203 23.44 19.46 -15.34
C LEU A 203 23.54 18.25 -14.41
N SER A 204 23.13 18.44 -13.17
CA SER A 204 22.97 17.36 -12.21
C SER A 204 21.63 16.66 -12.45
N THR A 205 21.57 15.34 -12.32
CA THR A 205 20.33 14.58 -12.55
C THR A 205 20.13 13.47 -11.53
N GLU A 206 18.86 13.08 -11.36
CA GLU A 206 18.44 12.00 -10.48
C GLU A 206 17.29 11.21 -11.11
N ILE A 207 17.26 9.90 -10.84
CA ILE A 207 16.17 9.00 -11.22
C ILE A 207 15.51 8.53 -9.94
N TYR A 208 14.21 8.74 -9.82
CA TYR A 208 13.40 8.19 -8.73
C TYR A 208 12.47 7.12 -9.26
N SER A 209 12.23 6.10 -8.44
CA SER A 209 11.22 5.09 -8.72
C SER A 209 9.84 5.53 -8.22
N GLN A 210 8.78 5.00 -8.81
CA GLN A 210 7.43 5.15 -8.25
C GLN A 210 7.25 4.61 -6.82
N PHE A 211 8.17 3.75 -6.37
CA PHE A 211 8.14 3.17 -5.03
C PHE A 211 8.83 4.06 -3.98
N ASP A 212 9.81 4.89 -4.38
CA ASP A 212 10.49 5.82 -3.48
C ASP A 212 10.78 7.16 -4.18
N CYS A 213 10.08 8.19 -3.72
CA CYS A 213 10.22 9.57 -4.19
C CYS A 213 11.21 10.41 -3.37
N ILE A 214 12.00 9.79 -2.51
CA ILE A 214 12.96 10.46 -1.60
C ILE A 214 14.38 10.06 -1.95
N HIS A 215 14.60 8.77 -2.14
CA HIS A 215 15.92 8.25 -2.45
C HIS A 215 15.97 7.90 -3.94
N PRO A 216 16.87 8.54 -4.69
CA PRO A 216 17.02 8.22 -6.10
C PRO A 216 17.57 6.80 -6.26
N VAL A 217 17.08 6.09 -7.27
CA VAL A 217 17.62 4.80 -7.72
C VAL A 217 18.87 4.96 -8.58
N ALA A 218 19.11 6.17 -9.12
CA ALA A 218 20.38 6.57 -9.74
C ALA A 218 20.58 8.10 -9.62
N SER A 219 21.83 8.57 -9.47
CA SER A 219 22.11 9.99 -9.23
C SER A 219 23.48 10.41 -9.80
N TRP A 220 23.50 11.56 -10.48
CA TRP A 220 24.69 12.25 -10.98
C TRP A 220 24.80 13.66 -10.36
N LEU A 221 24.43 13.81 -9.09
CA LEU A 221 24.58 15.09 -8.38
C LEU A 221 26.04 15.48 -8.18
N LYS A 222 26.91 14.52 -7.84
CA LYS A 222 28.34 14.76 -7.53
C LYS A 222 29.20 14.93 -8.78
N GLU A 223 28.79 14.31 -9.88
CA GLU A 223 29.49 14.33 -11.17
C GLU A 223 28.50 14.78 -12.27
N PRO A 224 28.12 16.07 -12.26
CA PRO A 224 27.17 16.59 -13.23
C PRO A 224 27.70 16.51 -14.65
N PHE A 225 26.78 16.34 -15.60
CA PHE A 225 27.10 16.50 -17.01
C PHE A 225 27.43 17.96 -17.31
N THR A 226 28.35 18.22 -18.23
CA THR A 226 28.78 19.60 -18.50
C THR A 226 28.72 19.96 -19.98
N GLY A 227 28.36 21.20 -20.25
CA GLY A 227 28.31 21.80 -21.59
C GLY A 227 28.47 23.31 -21.52
N THR A 228 28.11 24.03 -22.59
CA THR A 228 28.06 25.49 -22.60
C THR A 228 26.63 25.97 -22.74
N MET A 229 26.40 27.27 -22.49
CA MET A 229 25.08 27.87 -22.69
C MET A 229 24.64 27.84 -24.16
N GLU A 230 25.56 27.76 -25.13
CA GLU A 230 25.24 27.64 -26.55
C GLU A 230 24.82 26.22 -26.96
N ASP A 231 25.32 25.17 -26.29
CA ASP A 231 24.98 23.74 -26.54
C ASP A 231 24.09 23.13 -25.45
N TYR A 232 23.39 23.94 -24.64
CA TYR A 232 22.64 23.38 -23.52
C TYR A 232 21.55 22.39 -23.98
N GLU A 233 20.86 22.64 -25.08
CA GLU A 233 19.86 21.68 -25.63
C GLU A 233 20.53 20.33 -25.98
N GLY A 234 21.70 20.35 -26.60
CA GLY A 234 22.46 19.14 -26.89
C GLY A 234 22.91 18.41 -25.62
N LEU A 235 23.28 19.14 -24.57
CA LEU A 235 23.57 18.58 -23.25
C LEU A 235 22.35 17.86 -22.67
N PHE A 236 21.18 18.52 -22.64
CA PHE A 236 19.93 17.93 -22.13
C PHE A 236 19.51 16.68 -22.93
N GLU A 237 19.62 16.71 -24.25
CA GLU A 237 19.30 15.58 -25.13
C GLU A 237 20.20 14.36 -24.83
N ARG A 238 21.53 14.56 -24.78
CA ARG A 238 22.48 13.47 -24.50
C ARG A 238 22.31 12.91 -23.08
N THR A 239 22.14 13.78 -22.10
CA THR A 239 21.90 13.37 -20.69
C THR A 239 20.60 12.60 -20.55
N ALA A 240 19.52 13.00 -21.23
CA ALA A 240 18.26 12.27 -21.22
C ALA A 240 18.42 10.86 -21.83
N GLY A 241 19.20 10.72 -22.90
CA GLY A 241 19.53 9.40 -23.46
C GLY A 241 20.29 8.50 -22.47
N GLN A 242 21.21 9.07 -21.69
CA GLN A 242 21.91 8.32 -20.62
C GLN A 242 20.98 7.94 -19.47
N MET A 243 20.06 8.82 -19.07
CA MET A 243 19.05 8.49 -18.06
C MET A 243 18.09 7.39 -18.55
N ALA A 244 17.71 7.39 -19.83
CA ALA A 244 16.91 6.31 -20.41
C ALA A 244 17.63 4.96 -20.36
N GLN A 245 18.94 4.94 -20.66
CA GLN A 245 19.75 3.74 -20.51
C GLN A 245 19.81 3.27 -19.06
N ALA A 246 20.02 4.20 -18.11
CA ALA A 246 20.02 3.85 -16.69
C ALA A 246 18.66 3.29 -16.21
N VAL A 247 17.53 3.79 -16.73
CA VAL A 247 16.21 3.18 -16.49
C VAL A 247 16.18 1.75 -17.01
N ALA A 248 16.68 1.49 -18.24
CA ALA A 248 16.75 0.14 -18.78
C ALA A 248 17.65 -0.79 -17.93
N ASP A 249 18.78 -0.28 -17.44
CA ASP A 249 19.68 -1.03 -16.56
C ASP A 249 18.99 -1.37 -15.23
N ILE A 250 18.23 -0.44 -14.63
CA ILE A 250 17.43 -0.67 -13.42
C ILE A 250 16.34 -1.72 -13.67
N MET A 251 15.72 -1.73 -14.85
CA MET A 251 14.72 -2.72 -15.23
C MET A 251 15.32 -4.13 -15.30
N GLU A 252 16.55 -4.25 -15.80
CA GLU A 252 17.25 -5.54 -15.90
C GLU A 252 17.82 -6.01 -14.54
N HIS A 253 18.36 -5.09 -13.75
CA HIS A 253 19.02 -5.39 -12.48
C HIS A 253 18.81 -4.29 -11.45
N SER A 254 18.41 -4.67 -10.24
CA SER A 254 18.21 -3.70 -9.16
C SER A 254 18.32 -4.36 -7.79
N GLU A 255 19.37 -4.01 -7.05
CA GLU A 255 19.52 -4.37 -5.64
C GLU A 255 18.38 -3.82 -4.74
N LEU A 256 17.75 -2.72 -5.16
CA LEU A 256 16.59 -2.14 -4.46
C LEU A 256 15.28 -2.87 -4.74
N GLY A 257 15.27 -3.87 -5.64
CA GLY A 257 14.07 -4.61 -6.03
C GLY A 257 13.12 -3.87 -6.98
N ASP A 258 13.62 -2.90 -7.74
CA ASP A 258 12.89 -2.17 -8.79
C ASP A 258 12.86 -2.92 -10.14
N ALA A 259 13.71 -3.93 -10.33
CA ALA A 259 13.86 -4.65 -11.60
C ALA A 259 12.58 -5.42 -11.96
N PHE A 260 12.32 -5.50 -13.27
CA PHE A 260 11.22 -6.25 -13.83
C PHE A 260 11.47 -6.59 -15.29
N THR A 261 11.01 -7.76 -15.70
CA THR A 261 11.01 -8.22 -17.08
C THR A 261 9.63 -7.97 -17.71
N PRO A 262 9.52 -7.18 -18.78
CA PRO A 262 8.28 -7.08 -19.53
C PRO A 262 7.87 -8.41 -20.15
N VAL A 263 6.60 -8.77 -20.04
CA VAL A 263 6.05 -9.96 -20.71
C VAL A 263 6.09 -9.71 -22.23
N PRO A 264 6.65 -10.62 -23.05
CA PRO A 264 6.66 -10.46 -24.49
C PRO A 264 5.25 -10.30 -25.08
N ALA A 265 5.10 -9.46 -26.10
CA ALA A 265 3.81 -9.30 -26.80
C ALA A 265 3.32 -10.62 -27.43
N THR A 266 4.24 -11.53 -27.74
CA THR A 266 3.99 -12.86 -28.31
C THR A 266 3.72 -13.95 -27.27
N ALA A 267 3.90 -13.67 -25.97
CA ALA A 267 3.58 -14.65 -24.94
C ALA A 267 2.10 -15.07 -25.05
N PRO A 268 1.72 -16.30 -24.70
CA PRO A 268 0.33 -16.71 -24.66
C PRO A 268 -0.46 -15.88 -23.65
N VAL A 269 -1.65 -15.42 -24.03
CA VAL A 269 -2.63 -14.83 -23.10
C VAL A 269 -3.57 -15.96 -22.68
N VAL A 270 -3.65 -16.23 -21.39
CA VAL A 270 -4.49 -17.29 -20.81
C VAL A 270 -5.30 -16.71 -19.67
N THR A 271 -6.50 -17.26 -19.42
CA THR A 271 -7.30 -16.83 -18.28
C THR A 271 -6.76 -17.44 -16.98
N TRP A 272 -7.19 -16.89 -15.84
CA TRP A 272 -6.90 -17.49 -14.54
C TRP A 272 -7.44 -18.92 -14.43
N ASP A 273 -8.60 -19.21 -15.03
CA ASP A 273 -9.21 -20.54 -14.98
C ASP A 273 -8.42 -21.55 -15.82
N ASP A 274 -7.92 -21.15 -16.99
CA ASP A 274 -7.07 -21.99 -17.85
C ASP A 274 -5.77 -22.41 -17.14
N LEU A 275 -5.26 -21.57 -16.25
CA LEU A 275 -4.08 -21.86 -15.43
C LEU A 275 -4.37 -22.77 -14.22
N GLY A 276 -5.63 -23.17 -14.00
CA GLY A 276 -6.09 -23.85 -12.79
C GLY A 276 -6.12 -22.94 -11.56
N LEU A 277 -6.17 -21.62 -11.78
CA LEU A 277 -6.09 -20.57 -10.76
C LEU A 277 -7.41 -19.80 -10.62
N GLY A 278 -8.54 -20.42 -10.95
CA GLY A 278 -9.87 -19.87 -10.64
C GLY A 278 -10.02 -19.50 -9.17
N LEU A 279 -10.92 -18.56 -8.84
CA LEU A 279 -11.09 -18.14 -7.45
C LEU A 279 -11.46 -19.36 -6.59
N PRO A 280 -10.84 -19.54 -5.40
CA PRO A 280 -11.24 -20.59 -4.48
C PRO A 280 -12.75 -20.50 -4.22
N GLN A 281 -13.44 -21.63 -4.14
CA GLN A 281 -14.84 -21.61 -3.75
C GLN A 281 -14.93 -21.23 -2.28
N THR A 282 -15.84 -20.31 -1.96
CA THR A 282 -16.23 -20.01 -0.58
C THR A 282 -16.64 -21.32 0.06
N GLY A 283 -15.94 -21.74 1.11
CA GLY A 283 -16.43 -22.86 1.92
C GLY A 283 -17.84 -22.49 2.41
N ASN A 284 -18.82 -23.37 2.22
CA ASN A 284 -20.18 -23.13 2.72
C ASN A 284 -20.10 -22.81 4.22
N ALA A 285 -20.20 -21.53 4.57
CA ALA A 285 -20.33 -21.06 5.94
C ALA A 285 -21.77 -21.33 6.43
N GLN A 286 -22.20 -22.59 6.33
CA GLN A 286 -23.38 -23.13 6.99
C GLN A 286 -22.92 -23.93 8.20
N ALA A 287 -22.36 -23.25 9.19
CA ALA A 287 -22.11 -23.86 10.49
C ALA A 287 -21.92 -22.77 11.53
N GLN A 288 -23.02 -22.41 12.21
CA GLN A 288 -23.14 -22.02 13.63
C GLN A 288 -24.38 -21.14 13.81
N ALA A 289 -25.54 -21.72 13.47
CA ALA A 289 -26.82 -21.29 14.00
C ALA A 289 -27.30 -22.35 15.01
N GLU A 290 -26.41 -22.85 15.88
CA GLU A 290 -26.90 -23.33 17.16
C GLU A 290 -27.34 -22.09 17.92
N LEU A 291 -28.61 -22.07 18.31
CA LEU A 291 -29.26 -20.99 19.05
C LEU A 291 -28.47 -20.69 20.32
N ILE A 292 -27.48 -19.81 20.23
CA ILE A 292 -26.82 -19.22 21.38
C ILE A 292 -27.91 -18.42 22.10
N THR A 293 -28.52 -19.01 23.12
CA THR A 293 -29.43 -18.33 24.07
C THR A 293 -28.64 -17.65 25.19
N ARG A 294 -27.39 -17.25 24.91
CA ARG A 294 -26.57 -16.52 25.87
C ARG A 294 -26.98 -15.06 25.89
N ASN A 295 -26.97 -14.50 27.10
CA ASN A 295 -27.25 -13.10 27.32
C ASN A 295 -26.15 -12.25 26.67
N ILE A 296 -26.53 -11.28 25.84
CA ILE A 296 -25.60 -10.29 25.26
C ILE A 296 -25.39 -9.22 26.33
N GLY A 297 -24.16 -9.11 26.86
CA GLY A 297 -23.83 -8.09 27.85
C GLY A 297 -23.97 -6.65 27.35
N GLU A 298 -23.99 -5.70 28.28
CA GLU A 298 -24.13 -4.27 27.97
C GLU A 298 -22.79 -3.59 27.64
N LYS A 299 -21.66 -4.13 28.09
CA LYS A 299 -20.33 -3.49 27.93
C LYS A 299 -19.36 -4.43 27.24
N TRP A 300 -18.66 -3.90 26.24
CA TRP A 300 -17.74 -4.65 25.41
C TRP A 300 -16.45 -3.86 25.21
N ARG A 301 -15.33 -4.56 25.14
CA ARG A 301 -14.03 -3.97 24.78
C ARG A 301 -13.34 -4.78 23.70
N ILE A 302 -12.52 -4.13 22.86
CA ILE A 302 -11.71 -4.83 21.87
C ILE A 302 -10.80 -5.83 22.57
N LEU A 303 -10.86 -7.08 22.11
CA LEU A 303 -9.98 -8.17 22.53
C LEU A 303 -8.73 -8.22 21.64
N GLY A 304 -8.90 -8.02 20.32
CA GLY A 304 -7.81 -8.09 19.35
C GLY A 304 -8.32 -8.36 17.93
N PRO A 305 -7.41 -8.57 16.96
CA PRO A 305 -7.78 -8.82 15.57
C PRO A 305 -8.58 -10.12 15.41
N ALA A 306 -9.45 -10.17 14.40
CA ALA A 306 -10.27 -11.35 14.14
C ALA A 306 -9.49 -12.54 13.56
N ASP A 307 -8.40 -12.26 12.85
CA ASP A 307 -7.38 -13.21 12.42
C ASP A 307 -6.03 -12.70 12.95
N PRO A 308 -5.26 -13.48 13.73
CA PRO A 308 -3.95 -13.10 14.23
C PRO A 308 -2.97 -12.60 13.15
N GLU A 309 -3.15 -13.05 11.91
CA GLU A 309 -2.33 -12.65 10.77
C GLU A 309 -2.80 -11.35 10.11
N THR A 310 -3.96 -10.79 10.50
CA THR A 310 -4.47 -9.52 9.99
C THR A 310 -4.44 -8.44 11.08
N PRO A 311 -4.22 -7.17 10.72
CA PRO A 311 -4.31 -6.08 11.68
C PRO A 311 -5.75 -5.83 12.14
N THR A 312 -5.90 -5.24 13.33
CA THR A 312 -7.21 -4.78 13.82
C THR A 312 -7.77 -3.64 12.96
N LEU A 313 -6.91 -2.73 12.52
CA LEU A 313 -7.26 -1.60 11.65
C LEU A 313 -6.20 -1.47 10.55
N GLN A 314 -6.67 -1.42 9.31
CA GLN A 314 -5.86 -1.15 8.13
C GLN A 314 -6.45 -0.01 7.31
N PHE A 315 -5.63 0.55 6.44
CA PHE A 315 -6.06 1.50 5.44
C PHE A 315 -5.34 1.31 4.12
N ARG A 316 -5.92 1.90 3.08
CA ARG A 316 -5.30 2.09 1.77
C ARG A 316 -5.80 3.38 1.14
N PHE A 317 -5.07 3.93 0.19
CA PHE A 317 -5.65 4.90 -0.74
C PHE A 317 -6.52 4.18 -1.78
N GLY A 318 -7.35 4.94 -2.49
CA GLY A 318 -8.10 4.40 -3.62
C GLY A 318 -7.20 4.08 -4.81
N GLU A 319 -7.71 3.29 -5.74
CA GLU A 319 -7.06 3.04 -7.04
C GLU A 319 -6.71 4.35 -7.75
N PRO A 320 -5.51 4.48 -8.35
CA PRO A 320 -4.45 3.48 -8.53
C PRO A 320 -3.35 3.53 -7.45
N LEU A 321 -3.65 4.13 -6.29
CA LEU A 321 -2.69 4.43 -5.22
C LEU A 321 -2.81 3.47 -4.04
N ASP A 322 -3.58 2.41 -4.19
CA ASP A 322 -3.87 1.40 -3.18
C ASP A 322 -2.64 0.61 -2.71
N ARG A 323 -1.50 0.71 -3.42
CA ARG A 323 -0.18 0.28 -2.91
C ARG A 323 0.28 1.07 -1.68
N TYR A 324 -0.16 2.31 -1.52
CA TYR A 324 0.06 3.09 -0.31
C TYR A 324 -0.95 2.63 0.73
N ALA A 325 -0.62 1.54 1.38
CA ALA A 325 -1.46 0.90 2.38
C ALA A 325 -0.66 0.64 3.66
N GLY A 326 -1.34 0.65 4.78
CA GLY A 326 -0.72 0.48 6.08
C GLY A 326 -1.70 -0.01 7.12
N GLU A 327 -1.18 -0.26 8.31
CA GLU A 327 -1.94 -0.82 9.41
C GLU A 327 -1.57 -0.19 10.74
N PHE A 328 -2.48 -0.34 11.70
CA PHE A 328 -2.29 0.08 13.08
C PHE A 328 -2.50 -1.10 14.02
N SER A 329 -1.51 -1.35 14.88
CA SER A 329 -1.57 -2.41 15.90
C SER A 329 -2.10 -1.92 17.26
N GLY A 330 -1.95 -0.63 17.57
CA GLY A 330 -2.34 0.00 18.84
C GLY A 330 -3.79 0.45 18.86
N VAL A 331 -4.73 -0.45 18.57
CA VAL A 331 -6.17 -0.15 18.53
C VAL A 331 -6.83 -0.60 19.84
N LYS A 332 -7.65 0.28 20.41
CA LYS A 332 -8.49 -0.03 21.57
C LYS A 332 -9.87 0.55 21.36
N GLY A 333 -10.88 -0.04 21.97
CA GLY A 333 -12.23 0.48 21.85
C GLY A 333 -13.20 -0.19 22.78
N GLU A 334 -14.28 0.53 23.03
CA GLU A 334 -15.37 0.13 23.90
C GLU A 334 -16.70 0.37 23.19
N LEU A 335 -17.64 -0.55 23.40
CA LEU A 335 -19.00 -0.48 22.89
C LEU A 335 -19.96 -0.73 24.05
N MET A 336 -20.96 0.14 24.16
CA MET A 336 -22.04 0.02 25.13
C MET A 336 -23.36 -0.23 24.40
N LEU A 337 -24.02 -1.32 24.79
CA LEU A 337 -25.34 -1.73 24.35
C LEU A 337 -26.37 -1.37 25.42
N GLY A 338 -27.61 -1.13 24.98
CA GLY A 338 -28.76 -1.03 25.86
C GLY A 338 -29.30 -2.40 26.25
N LYS A 339 -30.26 -2.43 27.18
CA LYS A 339 -30.99 -3.65 27.59
C LYS A 339 -31.76 -4.33 26.46
N ASP A 340 -32.05 -3.60 25.39
CA ASP A 340 -32.64 -4.07 24.14
C ASP A 340 -31.59 -4.56 23.13
N HIS A 341 -30.32 -4.64 23.54
CA HIS A 341 -29.15 -4.96 22.71
C HIS A 341 -28.91 -3.95 21.58
N GLY A 342 -29.56 -2.78 21.62
CA GLY A 342 -29.30 -1.68 20.70
C GLY A 342 -28.01 -0.96 21.06
N ILE A 343 -27.21 -0.60 20.06
CA ILE A 343 -25.98 0.19 20.26
C ILE A 343 -26.34 1.58 20.82
N ARG A 344 -25.66 2.00 21.90
CA ARG A 344 -25.90 3.29 22.58
C ARG A 344 -24.75 4.26 22.46
N GLN A 345 -23.53 3.77 22.69
CA GLN A 345 -22.33 4.59 22.70
C GLN A 345 -21.14 3.70 22.32
N GLY A 346 -20.13 4.30 21.70
CA GLY A 346 -18.85 3.65 21.48
C GLY A 346 -17.72 4.67 21.40
N THR A 347 -16.55 4.24 21.81
CA THR A 347 -15.30 5.00 21.72
C THR A 347 -14.22 4.08 21.20
N PHE A 348 -13.58 4.47 20.10
CA PHE A 348 -12.51 3.71 19.46
C PHE A 348 -11.31 4.64 19.30
N GLU A 349 -10.14 4.18 19.70
CA GLU A 349 -8.90 4.95 19.66
C GLU A 349 -7.81 4.12 18.99
N VAL A 350 -6.94 4.83 18.27
CA VAL A 350 -5.74 4.26 17.68
C VAL A 350 -4.53 5.07 18.09
N GLU A 351 -3.47 4.38 18.48
CA GLU A 351 -2.15 4.97 18.68
C GLU A 351 -1.50 5.23 17.32
N THR A 352 -1.25 6.50 16.99
CA THR A 352 -0.64 6.85 15.68
C THR A 352 0.78 6.33 15.54
N SER A 353 1.54 6.21 16.63
CA SER A 353 2.89 5.63 16.64
C SER A 353 2.92 4.14 16.30
N SER A 354 1.79 3.43 16.39
CA SER A 354 1.70 2.03 16.02
C SER A 354 1.52 1.79 14.51
N LEU A 355 1.54 2.86 13.72
CA LEU A 355 1.43 2.77 12.27
C LEU A 355 2.64 2.04 11.68
N THR A 356 2.40 1.13 10.74
CA THR A 356 3.42 0.62 9.82
C THR A 356 2.90 0.61 8.37
N MET A 357 3.79 0.91 7.44
CA MET A 357 3.60 0.80 5.99
C MET A 357 4.29 -0.46 5.42
N GLY A 358 4.82 -1.33 6.28
CA GLY A 358 5.67 -2.49 5.92
C GLY A 358 7.14 -2.13 5.69
N GLY A 359 7.44 -0.93 5.20
CA GLY A 359 8.81 -0.40 5.04
C GLY A 359 9.18 0.58 6.15
N ARG A 360 10.37 0.45 6.75
CA ARG A 360 10.83 1.29 7.87
C ARG A 360 10.89 2.77 7.50
N ASP A 361 11.55 3.10 6.39
CA ASP A 361 11.82 4.48 6.02
C ASP A 361 10.55 5.22 5.58
N LEU A 362 9.66 4.53 4.85
CA LEU A 362 8.33 5.04 4.51
C LEU A 362 7.48 5.25 5.77
N THR A 363 7.48 4.29 6.70
CA THR A 363 6.76 4.40 7.98
C THR A 363 7.24 5.60 8.78
N GLU A 364 8.55 5.75 8.96
CA GLU A 364 9.15 6.86 9.69
C GLU A 364 8.76 8.21 9.08
N LYS A 365 8.79 8.32 7.75
CA LYS A 365 8.37 9.54 7.06
C LYS A 365 6.89 9.83 7.29
N VAL A 366 6.01 8.83 7.20
CA VAL A 366 4.58 9.05 7.46
C VAL A 366 4.33 9.53 8.87
N LEU A 367 4.92 8.85 9.86
CA LEU A 367 4.86 9.22 11.27
C LEU A 367 5.35 10.66 11.52
N LYS A 368 6.49 11.05 10.97
CA LYS A 368 7.12 12.35 11.24
C LYS A 368 6.54 13.50 10.42
N LYS A 369 6.42 13.33 9.10
CA LYS A 369 6.09 14.41 8.16
C LYS A 369 4.58 14.61 8.03
N TYR A 370 3.83 13.53 7.82
CA TYR A 370 2.43 13.61 7.40
C TYR A 370 1.48 13.64 8.60
N ILE A 371 1.54 12.65 9.50
CA ILE A 371 0.61 12.58 10.64
C ILE A 371 1.15 13.22 11.92
N LYS A 372 2.47 13.47 12.00
CA LYS A 372 3.16 14.10 13.13
C LYS A 372 2.83 13.40 14.46
N ALA A 373 3.02 12.07 14.50
CA ALA A 373 2.60 11.19 15.58
C ALA A 373 3.10 11.63 16.98
N SER A 374 4.30 12.20 17.09
CA SER A 374 4.81 12.74 18.36
C SER A 374 3.99 13.91 18.90
N ARG A 375 3.41 14.72 18.01
CA ARG A 375 2.55 15.87 18.37
C ARG A 375 1.08 15.45 18.53
N PHE A 376 0.64 14.46 17.78
CA PHE A 376 -0.74 13.98 17.75
C PHE A 376 -0.74 12.46 17.97
N PRO A 377 -0.58 11.99 19.23
CA PRO A 377 -0.29 10.59 19.51
C PRO A 377 -1.43 9.63 19.21
N GLY A 378 -2.66 10.11 19.06
CA GLY A 378 -3.81 9.26 18.77
C GLY A 378 -4.83 9.88 17.84
N ALA A 379 -5.64 9.01 17.24
CA ALA A 379 -6.89 9.37 16.59
C ALA A 379 -8.05 8.65 17.31
N ARG A 380 -9.25 9.23 17.24
CA ARG A 380 -10.41 8.75 18.01
C ARG A 380 -11.70 8.85 17.20
N PHE A 381 -12.53 7.82 17.26
CA PHE A 381 -13.92 7.85 16.82
C PHE A 381 -14.85 7.70 18.03
N THR A 382 -15.87 8.56 18.13
CA THR A 382 -16.89 8.48 19.18
C THR A 382 -18.27 8.67 18.62
N PHE A 383 -19.23 7.93 19.15
CA PHE A 383 -20.66 8.14 18.90
C PHE A 383 -21.46 7.90 20.17
N GLY A 384 -22.64 8.50 20.26
CA GLY A 384 -23.53 8.37 21.41
C GLY A 384 -24.90 8.99 21.14
N GLY A 385 -25.91 8.56 21.88
CA GLY A 385 -27.27 9.13 21.78
C GLY A 385 -27.96 8.85 20.44
N LEU A 386 -27.58 7.77 19.76
CA LEU A 386 -28.14 7.39 18.48
C LEU A 386 -29.58 6.86 18.66
N GLN A 387 -30.52 7.38 17.88
CA GLN A 387 -31.87 6.84 17.83
C GLN A 387 -31.93 5.72 16.79
N GLN A 388 -32.49 4.56 17.19
CA GLN A 388 -32.95 3.49 16.30
C GLN A 388 -31.87 2.81 15.41
N LEU A 389 -30.74 2.39 15.97
CA LEU A 389 -29.92 1.35 15.31
C LEU A 389 -30.54 -0.04 15.54
N PRO A 390 -30.45 -0.97 14.56
CA PRO A 390 -30.91 -2.33 14.73
C PRO A 390 -30.26 -3.00 15.97
N PRO A 391 -31.04 -3.71 16.81
CA PRO A 391 -30.48 -4.43 17.94
C PRO A 391 -29.61 -5.59 17.47
N ILE A 392 -28.53 -5.86 18.18
CA ILE A 392 -27.67 -7.01 17.89
C ILE A 392 -28.45 -8.29 18.23
N GLN A 393 -28.49 -9.22 17.26
CA GLN A 393 -29.21 -10.49 17.41
C GLN A 393 -28.23 -11.65 17.41
N THR A 394 -28.44 -12.59 18.34
CA THR A 394 -27.59 -13.77 18.42
C THR A 394 -27.79 -14.69 17.22
N GLY A 395 -26.69 -15.22 16.67
CA GLY A 395 -26.71 -16.12 15.52
C GLY A 395 -27.10 -15.45 14.21
N ARG A 396 -27.17 -14.11 14.19
CA ARG A 396 -27.47 -13.32 12.99
C ARG A 396 -26.50 -12.16 12.86
N GLU A 397 -26.04 -11.96 11.65
CA GLU A 397 -25.26 -10.79 11.30
C GLU A 397 -26.16 -9.55 11.32
N THR A 398 -25.71 -8.50 12.00
CA THR A 398 -26.38 -7.21 12.06
C THR A 398 -25.58 -6.19 11.25
N LEU A 399 -26.20 -5.64 10.21
CA LEU A 399 -25.63 -4.59 9.35
C LEU A 399 -26.19 -3.23 9.75
N MET A 400 -25.34 -2.21 9.86
CA MET A 400 -25.75 -0.86 10.22
C MET A 400 -24.76 0.21 9.79
N VAL A 401 -25.25 1.45 9.73
CA VAL A 401 -24.42 2.65 9.54
C VAL A 401 -24.38 3.42 10.86
N ILE A 402 -23.18 3.63 11.40
CA ILE A 402 -22.97 4.29 12.69
C ILE A 402 -22.43 5.70 12.45
N PRO A 403 -23.27 6.74 12.57
CA PRO A 403 -22.80 8.12 12.48
C PRO A 403 -22.04 8.49 13.76
N GLY A 404 -20.91 9.16 13.61
CA GLY A 404 -20.12 9.60 14.76
C GLY A 404 -19.21 10.78 14.45
N GLU A 405 -18.35 11.08 15.41
CA GLU A 405 -17.32 12.11 15.31
C GLU A 405 -15.94 11.46 15.32
N PHE A 406 -15.18 11.71 14.25
CA PHE A 406 -13.79 11.31 14.11
C PHE A 406 -12.87 12.49 14.43
N VAL A 407 -11.83 12.22 15.20
CA VAL A 407 -10.82 13.19 15.63
C VAL A 407 -9.44 12.70 15.20
N LEU A 408 -8.76 13.50 14.39
CA LEU A 408 -7.38 13.27 13.95
C LEU A 408 -6.67 14.62 13.88
N MET A 409 -5.44 14.70 14.39
CA MET A 409 -4.63 15.93 14.42
C MET A 409 -5.39 17.14 14.99
N ASN A 410 -6.15 16.92 16.08
CA ASN A 410 -7.03 17.90 16.75
C ASN A 410 -8.14 18.50 15.87
N ARG A 411 -8.46 17.89 14.73
CA ARG A 411 -9.58 18.28 13.87
C ARG A 411 -10.70 17.27 14.01
N LYS A 412 -11.94 17.76 14.03
CA LYS A 412 -13.16 16.96 14.22
C LYS A 412 -13.95 16.91 12.92
N LYS A 413 -14.45 15.73 12.57
CA LYS A 413 -15.29 15.51 11.39
C LYS A 413 -16.41 14.52 11.68
N LYS A 414 -17.58 14.73 11.07
CA LYS A 414 -18.65 13.73 11.08
C LYS A 414 -18.33 12.67 10.03
N VAL A 415 -18.44 11.42 10.43
CA VAL A 415 -18.13 10.25 9.59
C VAL A 415 -19.18 9.18 9.87
N ASP A 416 -19.62 8.54 8.80
CA ASP A 416 -20.49 7.37 8.86
C ASP A 416 -19.66 6.12 8.70
N ILE A 417 -19.78 5.18 9.64
CA ILE A 417 -19.08 3.90 9.60
C ILE A 417 -20.07 2.81 9.21
N ASN A 418 -19.78 2.09 8.12
CA ASN A 418 -20.51 0.88 7.76
C ASN A 418 -20.00 -0.26 8.64
N ALA A 419 -20.85 -0.81 9.50
CA ALA A 419 -20.49 -1.83 10.46
C ALA A 419 -21.32 -3.10 10.27
N ARG A 420 -20.64 -4.23 10.49
CA ARG A 420 -21.18 -5.58 10.51
C ARG A 420 -20.80 -6.20 11.84
N ILE A 421 -21.79 -6.67 12.59
CA ILE A 421 -21.57 -7.25 13.92
C ILE A 421 -22.24 -8.62 13.97
N LEU A 422 -21.47 -9.64 14.37
CA LEU A 422 -21.95 -11.00 14.55
C LEU A 422 -21.53 -11.51 15.93
N PRO A 423 -22.48 -11.87 16.81
CA PRO A 423 -22.16 -12.60 18.03
C PRO A 423 -21.67 -14.02 17.69
N VAL A 424 -20.50 -14.39 18.20
CA VAL A 424 -19.87 -15.71 17.99
C VAL A 424 -19.42 -16.30 19.32
N LEU A 425 -19.30 -17.63 19.39
CA LEU A 425 -18.69 -18.29 20.55
C LEU A 425 -17.20 -18.50 20.30
N SER A 426 -16.38 -18.19 21.31
CA SER A 426 -14.99 -18.60 21.39
C SER A 426 -14.89 -20.09 21.75
N GLY A 427 -13.69 -20.65 21.67
CA GLY A 427 -13.49 -22.06 21.97
C GLY A 427 -13.67 -22.45 23.44
N GLY A 428 -13.62 -21.43 24.31
CA GLY A 428 -14.00 -21.55 25.71
C GLY A 428 -15.50 -21.43 25.96
N ASN A 429 -16.33 -21.37 24.91
CA ASN A 429 -17.77 -21.12 24.99
C ASN A 429 -18.11 -19.73 25.59
N GLU A 430 -17.20 -18.76 25.39
CA GLU A 430 -17.42 -17.36 25.76
C GLU A 430 -18.04 -16.61 24.58
N LEU A 431 -19.00 -15.73 24.86
CA LEU A 431 -19.63 -14.91 23.83
C LEU A 431 -18.70 -13.75 23.46
N LEU A 432 -18.34 -13.66 22.19
CA LEU A 432 -17.60 -12.55 21.58
C LEU A 432 -18.49 -11.84 20.57
N LEU A 433 -18.18 -10.57 20.29
CA LEU A 433 -18.69 -9.88 19.10
C LEU A 433 -17.59 -9.85 18.05
N TRP A 434 -17.82 -10.47 16.89
CA TRP A 434 -17.03 -10.20 15.71
C TRP A 434 -17.54 -8.91 15.07
N VAL A 435 -16.64 -7.94 14.89
CA VAL A 435 -16.94 -6.63 14.33
C VAL A 435 -16.11 -6.43 13.07
N GLN A 436 -16.77 -6.12 11.97
CA GLN A 436 -16.14 -5.58 10.77
C GLN A 436 -16.66 -4.18 10.52
N ALA A 437 -15.78 -3.26 10.14
CA ALA A 437 -16.14 -1.89 9.87
C ALA A 437 -15.37 -1.32 8.68
N GLU A 438 -16.04 -0.53 7.84
CA GLU A 438 -15.45 0.18 6.71
C GLU A 438 -15.92 1.63 6.67
N PHE A 439 -14.98 2.55 6.41
CA PHE A 439 -15.25 3.96 6.22
C PHE A 439 -14.17 4.62 5.36
N SER A 440 -14.43 5.81 4.83
CA SER A 440 -13.44 6.59 4.07
C SER A 440 -13.31 7.99 4.64
N LEU A 441 -12.11 8.56 4.53
CA LEU A 441 -11.78 9.92 4.98
C LEU A 441 -11.09 10.69 3.86
N ASN A 442 -11.52 11.92 3.59
CA ASN A 442 -10.76 12.83 2.73
C ASN A 442 -9.64 13.51 3.53
N ILE A 443 -8.48 12.87 3.63
CA ILE A 443 -7.39 13.31 4.50
C ILE A 443 -6.82 14.69 4.12
N THR A 444 -6.87 15.05 2.84
CA THR A 444 -6.34 16.33 2.36
C THR A 444 -7.24 17.47 2.78
N ARG A 445 -8.53 17.41 2.45
CA ARG A 445 -9.47 18.51 2.71
C ARG A 445 -9.86 18.60 4.18
N ASP A 446 -10.02 17.45 4.84
CA ASP A 446 -10.51 17.41 6.20
C ASP A 446 -9.41 17.63 7.24
N PHE A 447 -8.22 17.07 6.99
CA PHE A 447 -7.14 17.03 7.97
C PHE A 447 -5.87 17.77 7.54
N GLY A 448 -5.77 18.19 6.28
CA GLY A 448 -4.60 18.91 5.75
C GLY A 448 -3.38 18.00 5.57
N ILE A 449 -3.60 16.69 5.40
CA ILE A 449 -2.55 15.71 5.17
C ILE A 449 -2.36 15.55 3.66
N GLU A 450 -1.15 15.80 3.18
CA GLU A 450 -0.79 15.55 1.78
C GLU A 450 -0.77 14.04 1.50
N GLY A 451 -1.50 13.61 0.47
CA GLY A 451 -1.43 12.24 -0.05
C GLY A 451 -0.29 12.00 -1.02
N PRO A 452 -0.15 10.76 -1.53
CA PRO A 452 0.84 10.40 -2.54
C PRO A 452 0.60 11.12 -3.88
N ASP A 453 1.61 11.10 -4.77
CA ASP A 453 1.42 11.56 -6.15
C ASP A 453 0.40 10.65 -6.87
N GLY A 454 -0.54 11.27 -7.57
CA GLY A 454 -1.62 10.55 -8.26
C GLY A 454 -2.87 11.40 -8.47
N PRO A 455 -3.92 10.81 -9.09
CA PRO A 455 -5.15 11.52 -9.40
C PRO A 455 -6.02 11.75 -8.16
N ALA A 456 -6.82 12.82 -8.18
CA ALA A 456 -7.96 12.95 -7.28
C ALA A 456 -9.13 12.09 -7.82
N PRO A 457 -10.01 11.52 -6.95
CA PRO A 457 -9.96 11.62 -5.49
C PRO A 457 -9.00 10.63 -4.83
N ALA A 458 -8.36 9.72 -5.58
CA ALA A 458 -7.55 8.63 -5.05
C ALA A 458 -6.44 9.11 -4.09
N ARG A 459 -5.72 10.19 -4.40
CA ARG A 459 -4.71 10.78 -3.52
C ARG A 459 -5.26 11.51 -2.30
N GLU A 460 -6.55 11.87 -2.31
CA GLU A 460 -7.17 12.66 -1.25
C GLU A 460 -7.91 11.80 -0.23
N THR A 461 -8.26 10.57 -0.60
CA THR A 461 -9.14 9.71 0.18
C THR A 461 -8.43 8.44 0.64
N MET A 462 -8.46 8.19 1.93
CA MET A 462 -8.08 6.90 2.53
C MET A 462 -9.33 6.08 2.84
N ILE A 463 -9.29 4.79 2.53
CA ILE A 463 -10.31 3.79 2.87
C ILE A 463 -9.75 2.99 4.04
N PHE A 464 -10.53 2.91 5.12
CA PHE A 464 -10.18 2.19 6.33
C PHE A 464 -11.05 0.94 6.45
N PHE A 465 -10.44 -0.14 6.92
CA PHE A 465 -11.12 -1.37 7.26
C PHE A 465 -10.65 -1.87 8.61
N ALA A 466 -11.59 -2.30 9.44
CA ALA A 466 -11.30 -2.91 10.73
C ALA A 466 -11.99 -4.27 10.83
N SER A 467 -11.31 -5.24 11.45
CA SER A 467 -11.84 -6.58 11.71
C SER A 467 -11.28 -7.10 13.03
N PHE A 468 -12.13 -7.19 14.05
CA PHE A 468 -11.71 -7.53 15.41
C PHE A 468 -12.79 -8.27 16.20
N PHE A 469 -12.35 -8.92 17.27
CA PHE A 469 -13.25 -9.41 18.29
C PHE A 469 -13.37 -8.41 19.44
N MET A 470 -14.57 -8.34 20.02
CA MET A 470 -14.80 -7.72 21.31
C MET A 470 -15.22 -8.76 22.32
N GLU A 471 -14.72 -8.61 23.55
CA GLU A 471 -15.14 -9.42 24.70
C GLU A 471 -16.04 -8.61 25.63
N GLN A 472 -16.93 -9.33 26.33
CA GLN A 472 -17.81 -8.73 27.31
C GLN A 472 -17.02 -8.33 28.57
N VAL A 473 -17.24 -7.11 29.04
CA VAL A 473 -16.68 -6.64 30.32
C VAL A 473 -17.70 -6.90 31.41
N ASN A 474 -17.42 -7.86 32.28
CA ASN A 474 -18.21 -8.08 33.49
C ASN A 474 -17.98 -6.89 34.44
N GLY A 475 -19.07 -6.17 34.73
CA GLY A 475 -19.08 -5.03 35.63
C GLY A 475 -19.07 -5.39 37.10
#